data_AF-A0A1H4I698-F1
#
_entry.id   AF-A0A1H4I698-F1
#
_cell.length_a   1.000
_cell.length_b   1.000
_cell.length_c   1.000
_cell.angle_alpha   90.00
_cell.angle_beta   90.00
_cell.angle_gamma   90.00
#
_symmetry.space_group_name_H-M   'P 1'
#
loop_
_entity.id
_entity.type
_entity.pdbx_description
1 polymer ?
#
loop_
_entity_poly.entity_id
_entity_poly.type
_entity_poly.pdbx_seq_one_letter_code
_entity_poly.pdbx_strand_id
1 'polypeptide(L)'
;MDEIEAHTLFVQWSEAHYKRGVFFDADFAPDDEANDWVEALVVGAVAAMTNAGTCLTFAGTKVWGGKVYAVLNGDEVMIRDVESAAADEAIPELFGHLDQIAAAQGQPERWNIFYDGDPAGMAYFVAPAELVASAELDVRDLDVGATWFRVTKTPDGYTLSPK
;
A
#
# COMPACT_ATOMS: atom_id res chain seq x y z
N MET A 1 9.54 -2.18 26.82
CA MET A 1 10.27 -2.62 25.63
C MET A 1 11.28 -1.53 25.33
N ASP A 2 12.55 -1.89 25.15
CA ASP A 2 13.55 -0.94 24.68
C ASP A 2 13.56 -0.85 23.14
N GLU A 3 14.27 0.14 22.61
CA GLU A 3 14.35 0.41 21.16
C GLU A 3 14.92 -0.80 20.38
N ILE A 4 15.93 -1.49 20.92
CA ILE A 4 16.57 -2.64 20.27
C ILE A 4 15.59 -3.81 20.17
N GLU A 5 14.85 -4.07 21.24
CA GLU A 5 13.80 -5.09 21.29
C GLU A 5 12.67 -4.77 20.30
N ALA A 6 12.21 -3.52 20.26
CA ALA A 6 11.19 -3.06 19.31
C ALA A 6 11.61 -3.25 17.85
N HIS A 7 12.83 -2.81 17.49
CA HIS A 7 13.39 -3.00 16.15
C HIS A 7 13.55 -4.48 15.80
N THR A 8 13.98 -5.31 16.76
CA THR A 8 14.16 -6.75 16.52
C THR A 8 12.82 -7.42 16.20
N LEU A 9 11.75 -7.10 16.94
CA LEU A 9 10.41 -7.63 16.69
C LEU A 9 9.87 -7.16 15.32
N PHE A 10 10.07 -5.90 14.98
CA PHE A 10 9.66 -5.35 13.68
C PHE A 10 10.41 -6.04 12.52
N VAL A 11 11.72 -6.23 12.62
CA VAL A 11 12.51 -6.92 11.57
C VAL A 11 12.03 -8.35 11.39
N GLN A 12 11.87 -9.11 12.48
CA GLN A 12 11.35 -10.48 12.41
C GLN A 12 9.97 -10.54 11.76
N TRP A 13 9.08 -9.61 12.12
CA TRP A 13 7.74 -9.51 11.53
C TRP A 13 7.79 -9.17 10.04
N SER A 14 8.56 -8.16 9.64
CA SER A 14 8.68 -7.71 8.25
C SER A 14 9.32 -8.77 7.35
N GLU A 15 10.35 -9.47 7.83
CA GLU A 15 10.95 -10.61 7.13
C GLU A 15 9.94 -11.75 6.94
N ALA A 16 9.10 -12.04 7.95
CA ALA A 16 8.06 -13.06 7.82
C ALA A 16 6.97 -12.66 6.80
N HIS A 17 6.72 -11.36 6.63
CA HIS A 17 5.68 -10.81 5.76
C HIS A 17 6.23 -10.14 4.49
N TYR A 18 7.49 -10.37 4.12
CA TYR A 18 8.13 -9.64 3.01
C TYR A 18 7.37 -9.78 1.68
N LYS A 19 6.78 -10.95 1.42
CA LYS A 19 5.97 -11.21 0.21
C LYS A 19 4.60 -10.54 0.24
N ARG A 20 4.20 -10.01 1.39
CA ARG A 20 2.95 -9.25 1.59
C ARG A 20 3.22 -7.75 1.57
N GLY A 21 4.48 -7.35 1.47
CA GLY A 21 4.93 -5.97 1.40
C GLY A 21 5.11 -5.50 -0.05
N VAL A 22 4.88 -4.21 -0.28
CA VAL A 22 5.31 -3.49 -1.48
C VAL A 22 6.03 -2.23 -1.03
N PHE A 23 7.22 -2.01 -1.60
CA PHE A 23 7.94 -0.75 -1.46
C PHE A 23 7.37 0.26 -2.44
N PHE A 24 7.25 1.50 -2.00
CA PHE A 24 6.89 2.62 -2.87
C PHE A 24 7.81 3.80 -2.56
N ASP A 25 8.02 4.64 -3.56
CA ASP A 25 8.82 5.86 -3.46
C ASP A 25 8.29 6.88 -4.46
N ALA A 26 7.49 7.83 -3.97
CA ALA A 26 6.86 8.86 -4.76
C ALA A 26 7.79 10.07 -5.04
N ASP A 27 8.95 10.18 -4.37
CA ASP A 27 9.98 11.17 -4.77
C ASP A 27 10.61 10.81 -6.12
N PHE A 28 10.68 9.52 -6.42
CA PHE A 28 11.19 9.00 -7.69
C PHE A 28 10.08 8.69 -8.69
N ALA A 29 9.02 9.49 -8.68
CA ALA A 29 7.86 9.31 -9.57
C ALA A 29 7.63 10.55 -10.46
N PRO A 30 8.61 10.95 -11.30
CA PRO A 30 8.46 12.14 -12.14
C PRO A 30 7.32 11.95 -13.17
N ASP A 31 6.74 13.06 -13.62
CA ASP A 31 5.54 13.06 -14.45
C ASP A 31 5.70 12.32 -15.79
N ASP A 32 6.90 12.34 -16.36
CA ASP A 32 7.24 11.65 -17.62
C ASP A 32 7.42 10.13 -17.44
N GLU A 33 7.63 9.66 -16.21
CA GLU A 33 7.69 8.23 -15.84
C GLU A 33 6.45 7.77 -15.04
N ALA A 34 5.43 8.62 -14.90
CA ALA A 34 4.27 8.38 -14.05
C ALA A 34 3.55 7.06 -14.37
N ASN A 35 3.46 6.69 -15.66
CA ASN A 35 2.88 5.41 -16.07
C ASN A 35 3.65 4.21 -15.52
N ASP A 36 4.97 4.22 -15.71
CA ASP A 36 5.83 3.08 -15.39
C ASP A 36 5.96 2.93 -13.88
N TRP A 37 6.01 4.05 -13.16
CA TRP A 37 5.96 4.05 -11.70
C TRP A 37 4.64 3.48 -11.15
N VAL A 38 3.49 3.92 -11.68
CA VAL A 38 2.18 3.35 -11.29
C VAL A 38 2.10 1.87 -11.64
N GLU A 39 2.58 1.47 -12.83
CA GLU A 39 2.58 0.06 -13.24
C GLU A 39 3.42 -0.80 -12.27
N ALA A 40 4.63 -0.37 -11.93
CA ALA A 40 5.48 -1.08 -10.97
C ALA A 40 4.82 -1.20 -9.59
N LEU A 41 4.20 -0.11 -9.11
CA LEU A 41 3.49 -0.10 -7.83
C LEU A 41 2.30 -1.06 -7.84
N VAL A 42 1.49 -1.05 -8.89
CA VAL A 42 0.33 -1.95 -9.06
C VAL A 42 0.78 -3.41 -9.15
N VAL A 43 1.84 -3.71 -9.92
CA VAL A 43 2.40 -5.06 -10.02
C VAL A 43 2.84 -5.59 -8.66
N GLY A 44 3.57 -4.78 -7.88
CA GLY A 44 3.97 -5.14 -6.52
C GLY A 44 2.78 -5.40 -5.61
N ALA A 45 1.77 -4.52 -5.65
CA ALA A 45 0.57 -4.65 -4.83
C ALA A 45 -0.27 -5.90 -5.20
N VAL A 46 -0.44 -6.18 -6.49
CA VAL A 46 -1.11 -7.39 -6.99
C VAL A 46 -0.36 -8.65 -6.57
N ALA A 47 0.98 -8.65 -6.62
CA ALA A 47 1.80 -9.76 -6.16
C ALA A 47 1.63 -10.00 -4.66
N ALA A 48 1.60 -8.95 -3.83
CA ALA A 48 1.36 -9.06 -2.40
C ALA A 48 -0.02 -9.63 -2.06
N MET A 49 -1.06 -9.13 -2.74
CA MET A 49 -2.44 -9.66 -2.61
C MET A 49 -2.55 -11.12 -3.06
N THR A 50 -1.85 -11.49 -4.14
CA THR A 50 -1.81 -12.87 -4.62
C THR A 50 -1.13 -13.79 -3.61
N ASN A 51 -0.04 -13.35 -2.98
CA ASN A 51 0.60 -14.09 -1.89
C ASN A 51 -0.32 -14.26 -0.68
N ALA A 52 -1.32 -13.38 -0.50
CA ALA A 52 -2.40 -13.49 0.47
C ALA A 52 -3.57 -14.38 0.07
N GLY A 53 -3.55 -14.93 -1.15
CA GLY A 53 -4.66 -15.72 -1.66
C GLY A 53 -5.84 -14.90 -2.17
N THR A 54 -5.68 -13.58 -2.31
CA THR A 54 -6.66 -12.72 -2.98
C THR A 54 -6.50 -12.83 -4.49
N CYS A 55 -7.61 -13.07 -5.19
CA CYS A 55 -7.61 -13.16 -6.64
C CYS A 55 -7.86 -11.78 -7.24
N LEU A 56 -6.88 -11.25 -7.96
CA LEU A 56 -6.95 -9.96 -8.64
C LEU A 56 -6.29 -10.10 -10.00
N THR A 57 -6.96 -9.65 -11.07
CA THR A 57 -6.34 -9.55 -12.39
C THR A 57 -5.88 -8.11 -12.63
N PHE A 58 -4.65 -7.98 -13.14
CA PHE A 58 -4.11 -6.73 -13.62
C PHE A 58 -3.78 -6.89 -15.11
N ALA A 59 -4.39 -6.07 -15.95
CA ALA A 59 -4.24 -6.16 -17.41
C ALA A 59 -3.30 -5.09 -17.99
N GLY A 60 -2.64 -4.31 -17.14
CA GLY A 60 -1.75 -3.20 -17.52
C GLY A 60 -2.32 -1.84 -17.14
N THR A 61 -1.53 -0.81 -17.42
CA THR A 61 -1.93 0.60 -17.25
C THR A 61 -2.33 1.25 -18.58
N LYS A 62 -3.03 2.37 -18.47
CA LYS A 62 -3.39 3.24 -19.60
C LYS A 62 -3.17 4.69 -19.21
N VAL A 63 -2.69 5.49 -20.16
CA VAL A 63 -2.57 6.94 -20.01
C VAL A 63 -3.58 7.62 -20.91
N TRP A 64 -4.42 8.48 -20.32
CA TRP A 64 -5.37 9.28 -21.08
C TRP A 64 -5.72 10.58 -20.36
N GLY A 65 -5.57 11.71 -21.06
CA GLY A 65 -5.91 13.04 -20.53
C GLY A 65 -5.12 13.39 -19.26
N GLY A 66 -3.81 13.19 -19.27
CA GLY A 66 -2.94 13.50 -18.13
C GLY A 66 -3.09 12.56 -16.92
N LYS A 67 -3.86 11.49 -17.05
CA LYS A 67 -4.14 10.54 -15.96
C LYS A 67 -3.63 9.15 -16.27
N VAL A 68 -3.16 8.47 -15.24
CA VAL A 68 -2.75 7.07 -15.29
C VAL A 68 -3.84 6.21 -14.64
N TYR A 69 -4.31 5.21 -15.39
CA TYR A 69 -5.32 4.26 -14.96
C TYR A 69 -4.72 2.86 -14.90
N ALA A 70 -5.13 2.06 -13.92
CA ALA A 70 -4.87 0.62 -13.87
C ALA A 70 -6.13 -0.15 -14.28
N VAL A 71 -5.97 -1.22 -15.05
CA VAL A 71 -7.08 -2.12 -15.39
C VAL A 71 -7.09 -3.30 -14.40
N LEU A 72 -7.98 -3.24 -13.41
CA LEU A 72 -8.08 -4.19 -12.30
C LEU A 72 -9.41 -4.95 -12.38
N ASN A 73 -9.38 -6.28 -12.46
CA ASN A 73 -10.59 -7.10 -12.65
C ASN A 73 -11.44 -6.70 -13.87
N GLY A 74 -10.84 -6.06 -14.87
CA GLY A 74 -11.51 -5.54 -16.06
C GLY A 74 -12.05 -4.11 -15.91
N ASP A 75 -12.02 -3.54 -14.70
CA ASP A 75 -12.44 -2.17 -14.44
C ASP A 75 -11.25 -1.21 -14.57
N GLU A 76 -11.49 -0.03 -15.15
CA GLU A 76 -10.50 1.05 -15.22
C GLU A 76 -10.57 1.91 -13.96
N VAL A 77 -9.47 1.94 -13.22
CA VAL A 77 -9.35 2.69 -11.97
C VAL A 77 -8.28 3.76 -12.15
N MET A 78 -8.63 5.03 -11.92
CA MET A 78 -7.68 6.14 -11.93
C MET A 78 -6.78 6.01 -10.71
N ILE A 79 -5.47 5.95 -10.91
CA ILE A 79 -4.49 5.82 -9.82
C ILE A 79 -3.74 7.13 -9.60
N ARG A 80 -3.44 7.86 -10.67
CA ARG A 80 -2.71 9.13 -10.59
C ARG A 80 -3.25 10.15 -11.58
N ASP A 81 -3.47 11.37 -11.11
CA ASP A 81 -3.67 12.55 -11.93
C ASP A 81 -2.37 13.35 -12.00
N VAL A 82 -1.68 13.28 -13.14
CA VAL A 82 -0.37 13.92 -13.32
C VAL A 82 -0.50 15.44 -13.43
N GLU A 83 -1.69 15.94 -13.79
CA GLU A 83 -1.89 17.38 -14.00
C GLU A 83 -2.30 18.12 -12.73
N SER A 84 -2.94 17.44 -11.77
CA SER A 84 -3.58 18.10 -10.62
C SER A 84 -3.22 17.55 -9.24
N ALA A 85 -2.49 16.44 -9.16
CA ALA A 85 -2.17 15.78 -7.89
C ALA A 85 -0.68 15.50 -7.74
N ALA A 86 -0.19 15.53 -6.51
CA ALA A 86 1.15 15.08 -6.21
C ALA A 86 1.26 13.55 -6.34
N ALA A 87 2.47 13.04 -6.61
CA ALA A 87 2.68 11.62 -6.87
C ALA A 87 2.33 10.73 -5.65
N ASP A 88 2.49 11.26 -4.44
CA ASP A 88 2.16 10.59 -3.18
C ASP A 88 0.64 10.41 -3.00
N GLU A 89 -0.20 11.21 -3.64
CA GLU A 89 -1.66 11.03 -3.64
C GLU A 89 -2.08 9.73 -4.36
N ALA A 90 -1.25 9.19 -5.25
CA ALA A 90 -1.52 7.91 -5.90
C ALA A 90 -1.46 6.70 -4.93
N ILE A 91 -0.75 6.85 -3.81
CA ILE A 91 -0.58 5.81 -2.78
C ILE A 91 -1.94 5.47 -2.13
N PRO A 92 -2.66 6.42 -1.48
CA PRO A 92 -3.96 6.12 -0.90
C PRO A 92 -5.00 5.73 -1.96
N GLU A 93 -4.95 6.30 -3.17
CA GLU A 93 -5.86 5.94 -4.27
C GLU A 93 -5.73 4.45 -4.63
N LEU A 94 -4.51 3.99 -4.93
CA LEU A 94 -4.28 2.58 -5.25
C LEU A 94 -4.69 1.66 -4.09
N PHE A 95 -4.13 1.86 -2.90
CA PHE A 95 -4.34 0.95 -1.80
C PHE A 95 -5.79 0.96 -1.30
N GLY A 96 -6.49 2.09 -1.43
CA GLY A 96 -7.91 2.20 -1.13
C GLY A 96 -8.80 1.40 -2.08
N HIS A 97 -8.52 1.48 -3.38
CA HIS A 97 -9.22 0.66 -4.37
C HIS A 97 -8.95 -0.84 -4.19
N LEU A 98 -7.71 -1.22 -3.90
CA LEU A 98 -7.35 -2.61 -3.61
C LEU A 98 -8.01 -3.14 -2.33
N ASP A 99 -8.09 -2.34 -1.27
CA ASP A 99 -8.83 -2.69 -0.04
C ASP A 99 -10.32 -2.91 -0.32
N GLN A 100 -10.93 -2.12 -1.21
CA GLN A 100 -12.33 -2.32 -1.62
C GLN A 100 -12.53 -3.62 -2.37
N ILE A 101 -11.62 -3.96 -3.29
CA ILE A 101 -11.67 -5.23 -4.02
C ILE A 101 -11.54 -6.40 -3.04
N ALA A 102 -10.56 -6.36 -2.14
CA ALA A 102 -10.37 -7.37 -1.11
C ALA A 102 -11.61 -7.51 -0.20
N ALA A 103 -12.17 -6.39 0.26
CA ALA A 103 -13.37 -6.37 1.09
C ALA A 103 -14.60 -6.96 0.37
N ALA A 104 -14.79 -6.64 -0.92
CA ALA A 104 -15.87 -7.20 -1.74
C ALA A 104 -15.73 -8.72 -1.92
N GLN A 105 -14.51 -9.25 -1.88
CA GLN A 105 -14.22 -10.69 -1.89
C GLN A 105 -14.32 -11.35 -0.51
N GLY A 106 -14.63 -10.59 0.55
CA GLY A 106 -14.73 -11.10 1.92
C GLY A 106 -13.38 -11.37 2.57
N GLN A 107 -12.28 -10.86 2.01
CA GLN A 107 -10.94 -11.04 2.57
C GLN A 107 -10.79 -10.23 3.87
N PRO A 108 -10.16 -10.79 4.92
CA PRO A 108 -9.87 -10.06 6.16
C PRO A 108 -8.65 -9.12 6.05
N GLU A 109 -7.74 -9.36 5.12
CA GLU A 109 -6.50 -8.60 4.93
C GLU A 109 -6.79 -7.17 4.48
N ARG A 110 -5.98 -6.24 4.96
CA ARG A 110 -6.05 -4.84 4.55
C ARG A 110 -4.66 -4.25 4.41
N TRP A 111 -4.54 -3.21 3.59
CA TRP A 111 -3.30 -2.46 3.44
C TRP A 111 -2.98 -1.63 4.69
N ASN A 112 -1.80 -1.82 5.25
CA ASN A 112 -1.24 -1.03 6.35
C ASN A 112 0.05 -0.38 5.83
N ILE A 113 0.09 0.94 5.86
CA ILE A 113 1.16 1.73 5.24
C ILE A 113 2.09 2.21 6.34
N PHE A 114 3.39 2.07 6.11
CA PHE A 114 4.47 2.37 7.03
C PHE A 114 5.35 3.45 6.40
N TYR A 115 5.59 4.52 7.16
CA TYR A 115 6.18 5.77 6.71
C TYR A 115 7.15 6.35 7.74
N ASP A 116 8.31 6.87 7.32
CA ASP A 116 9.24 7.59 8.20
C ASP A 116 9.14 9.13 8.09
N GLY A 117 8.39 9.64 7.11
CA GLY A 117 8.11 11.07 6.92
C GLY A 117 8.49 11.62 5.55
N ASP A 118 9.14 10.81 4.70
CA ASP A 118 9.60 11.14 3.34
C ASP A 118 8.82 10.30 2.32
N PRO A 119 8.38 10.76 1.11
CA PRO A 119 7.48 10.08 0.15
C PRO A 119 7.91 8.64 -0.33
N ALA A 120 8.85 7.98 0.35
CA ALA A 120 9.10 6.53 0.38
C ALA A 120 8.58 5.76 1.61
N GLY A 121 8.24 4.48 1.41
CA GLY A 121 7.78 3.62 2.50
C GLY A 121 7.42 2.20 2.07
N MET A 122 6.75 1.50 2.97
CA MET A 122 6.28 0.13 2.76
C MET A 122 4.78 0.03 3.00
N ALA A 123 4.05 -0.69 2.15
CA ALA A 123 2.67 -1.08 2.41
C ALA A 123 2.59 -2.59 2.57
N TYR A 124 1.91 -3.07 3.61
CA TYR A 124 1.73 -4.49 3.90
C TYR A 124 0.26 -4.88 3.81
N PHE A 125 -0.06 -5.89 3.01
CA PHE A 125 -1.39 -6.48 2.88
C PHE A 125 -1.54 -7.71 3.77
N VAL A 126 -2.07 -7.50 4.97
CA VAL A 126 -2.08 -8.49 6.05
C VAL A 126 -3.39 -8.45 6.83
N ALA A 127 -3.78 -9.58 7.40
CA ALA A 127 -4.94 -9.71 8.26
C ALA A 127 -4.68 -9.07 9.63
N PRO A 128 -5.72 -8.64 10.35
CA PRO A 128 -5.55 -8.08 11.70
C PRO A 128 -4.77 -8.99 12.66
N ALA A 129 -4.95 -10.31 12.56
CA ALA A 129 -4.22 -11.27 13.39
C ALA A 129 -2.73 -11.38 13.03
N GLU A 130 -2.37 -11.11 11.78
CA GLU A 130 -0.97 -11.13 11.32
C GLU A 130 -0.19 -9.90 11.78
N LEU A 131 -0.86 -8.80 12.17
CA LEU A 131 -0.22 -7.59 12.71
C LEU A 131 0.30 -7.77 14.14
N VAL A 132 -0.08 -8.85 14.81
CA VAL A 132 0.39 -9.18 16.15
C VAL A 132 1.72 -9.93 16.03
N ALA A 133 2.82 -9.28 16.39
CA ALA A 133 4.15 -9.87 16.43
C ALA A 133 4.28 -10.87 17.60
N SER A 134 5.44 -11.52 17.67
CA SER A 134 5.83 -12.30 18.85
C SER A 134 5.71 -11.42 20.12
N ALA A 135 5.24 -12.02 21.22
CA ALA A 135 4.86 -11.36 22.47
C ALA A 135 3.49 -10.64 22.51
N GLU A 136 2.57 -10.96 21.60
CA GLU A 136 1.19 -10.43 21.60
C GLU A 136 1.11 -8.89 21.42
N LEU A 137 2.17 -8.30 20.86
CA LEU A 137 2.26 -6.88 20.58
C LEU A 137 1.86 -6.59 19.14
N ASP A 138 1.09 -5.54 18.92
CA ASP A 138 0.81 -5.06 17.58
C ASP A 138 2.08 -4.39 17.02
N VAL A 139 2.53 -4.83 15.84
CA VAL A 139 3.76 -4.33 15.19
C VAL A 139 3.73 -2.82 14.97
N ARG A 140 2.53 -2.25 14.93
CA ARG A 140 2.30 -0.83 14.63
C ARG A 140 2.45 0.08 15.83
N ASP A 141 2.39 -0.51 17.02
CA ASP A 141 2.58 0.17 18.29
C ASP A 141 4.05 0.09 18.74
N LEU A 142 4.92 -0.56 17.93
CA LEU A 142 6.35 -0.59 18.17
C LEU A 142 6.93 0.78 17.84
N ASP A 143 7.61 1.40 18.81
CA ASP A 143 8.30 2.67 18.65
C ASP A 143 9.63 2.47 17.88
N VAL A 144 9.52 2.24 16.57
CA VAL A 144 10.64 2.03 15.63
C VAL A 144 10.94 3.26 14.78
N GLY A 145 10.50 4.45 15.23
CA GLY A 145 10.73 5.71 14.53
C GLY A 145 9.91 5.89 13.24
N ALA A 146 8.79 5.19 13.11
CA ALA A 146 7.94 5.25 11.92
C ALA A 146 6.47 5.26 12.29
N THR A 147 5.67 5.91 11.43
CA THR A 147 4.23 6.08 11.62
C THR A 147 3.47 5.12 10.72
N TRP A 148 2.45 4.49 11.28
CA TRP A 148 1.54 3.63 10.54
C TRP A 148 0.27 4.36 10.13
N PHE A 149 -0.18 4.06 8.92
CA PHE A 149 -1.35 4.66 8.31
C PHE A 149 -2.31 3.59 7.81
N ARG A 150 -3.58 3.99 7.78
CA ARG A 150 -4.67 3.27 7.14
C ARG A 150 -5.24 4.13 6.03
N VAL A 151 -5.67 3.48 4.96
CA VAL A 151 -6.42 4.17 3.92
C VAL A 151 -7.87 4.35 4.37
N THR A 152 -8.35 5.59 4.29
CA THR A 152 -9.73 5.96 4.59
C THR A 152 -10.38 6.53 3.33
N LYS A 153 -11.58 6.06 3.01
CA LYS A 153 -12.37 6.65 1.92
C LYS A 153 -13.03 7.94 2.40
N THR A 154 -12.84 9.03 1.67
CA THR A 154 -13.49 10.33 1.88
C THR A 154 -14.46 10.61 0.72
N PRO A 155 -15.27 11.68 0.78
CA PRO A 155 -16.07 12.12 -0.37
C PRO A 155 -15.23 12.47 -1.61
N ASP A 156 -13.99 12.90 -1.40
CA ASP A 156 -13.11 13.44 -2.44
C ASP A 156 -12.09 12.41 -2.97
N GLY A 157 -12.05 11.20 -2.41
CA GLY A 157 -11.10 10.15 -2.81
C GLY A 157 -10.67 9.28 -1.63
N TYR A 158 -9.39 8.96 -1.57
CA TYR A 158 -8.79 8.27 -0.42
C TYR A 158 -7.71 9.11 0.25
N THR A 159 -7.58 8.95 1.56
CA THR A 159 -6.53 9.62 2.35
C THR A 159 -5.86 8.64 3.29
N LEU A 160 -4.65 9.01 3.72
CA LEU A 160 -3.96 8.32 4.79
C LEU A 160 -4.37 8.91 6.14
N SER A 161 -4.81 8.04 7.04
CA SER A 161 -5.11 8.39 8.44
C SER A 161 -4.10 7.69 9.33
N PRO A 162 -3.46 8.39 10.29
CA PRO A 162 -2.65 7.75 11.31
C PRO A 162 -3.45 6.66 12.00
N LYS A 163 -2.80 5.55 12.28
CA LYS A 163 -3.41 4.41 12.93
C LYS A 163 -3.38 4.50 14.44
#